data_AF-E2CNT1-F1
#
_entry.id   AF-E2CNT1-F1
#
_cell.length_a   1.000
_cell.length_b   1.000
_cell.length_c   1.000
_cell.angle_alpha   90.00
_cell.angle_beta   90.00
_cell.angle_gamma   90.00
#
_symmetry.space_group_name_H-M   'P 1'
#
loop_
_entity.id
_entity.type
_entity.pdbx_description
1 polymer ?
#
loop_
_entity_poly.entity_id
_entity_poly.type
_entity_poly.pdbx_seq_one_letter_code
_entity_poly.pdbx_strand_id
1 'polypeptide(L)'
;MPNIKRPDAAQKLARIEARRRRLGVTLDELAARSGIDRRKLSRMKASGRARTADLRKLNTTLRTITRERKSERSCFWILKNTLDAAAKVAFQGFLAATSSVLSEKHVHQVAVYFLVTGANVPAATAARVTNCTRQNIFKTVRRVEDLREDPELGPVIDKLELALFPNGEG
;
A
#
# COMPACT_ATOMS: atom_id res chain seq x y z
N MET A 1 27.83 -1.89 49.36
CA MET A 1 26.54 -1.52 48.72
C MET A 1 26.00 -2.72 47.98
N PRO A 2 24.88 -3.34 48.40
CA PRO A 2 24.40 -4.58 47.82
C PRO A 2 24.00 -4.37 46.35
N ASN A 3 24.55 -5.24 45.50
CA ASN A 3 24.44 -5.24 44.05
C ASN A 3 23.07 -5.79 43.63
N ILE A 4 22.01 -4.98 43.80
CA ILE A 4 20.65 -5.32 43.41
C ILE A 4 20.64 -5.48 41.88
N LYS A 5 20.68 -6.73 41.42
CA LYS A 5 20.29 -7.11 40.05
C LYS A 5 18.94 -6.42 39.81
N ARG A 6 18.87 -5.37 38.99
CA ARG A 6 17.58 -4.80 38.58
C ARG A 6 16.91 -5.83 37.66
N PRO A 7 15.93 -6.62 38.12
CA PRO A 7 15.37 -7.72 37.33
C PRO A 7 14.75 -7.22 36.01
N ASP A 8 14.33 -5.95 35.99
CA ASP A 8 13.78 -5.25 34.84
C ASP A 8 14.76 -5.13 33.66
N ALA A 9 16.08 -4.98 33.91
CA ALA A 9 17.06 -4.84 32.83
C ALA A 9 17.28 -6.17 32.07
N ALA A 10 17.34 -7.28 32.81
CA ALA A 10 17.49 -8.62 32.23
C ALA A 10 16.24 -9.00 31.42
N GLN A 11 15.04 -8.73 31.95
CA GLN A 11 13.78 -8.97 31.24
C GLN A 11 13.65 -8.12 29.97
N LYS A 12 14.03 -6.83 30.03
CA LYS A 12 14.04 -5.95 28.85
C LYS A 12 15.02 -6.45 27.79
N LEU A 13 16.20 -6.91 28.19
CA LEU A 13 17.18 -7.48 27.27
C LEU A 13 16.66 -8.76 26.61
N ALA A 14 16.02 -9.65 27.37
CA ALA A 14 15.38 -10.86 26.84
C ALA A 14 14.27 -10.52 25.82
N ARG A 15 13.45 -9.50 26.09
CA ARG A 15 12.42 -9.02 25.13
C ARG A 15 13.05 -8.47 23.84
N ILE A 16 14.14 -7.71 23.96
CA ILE A 16 14.90 -7.19 22.81
C ILE A 16 15.47 -8.35 21.98
N GLU A 17 16.02 -9.39 22.62
CA GLU A 17 16.55 -10.56 21.93
C GLU A 17 15.48 -11.38 21.23
N ALA A 18 14.34 -11.60 21.90
CA ALA A 18 13.19 -12.27 21.29
C ALA A 18 12.70 -11.50 20.06
N ARG A 19 12.63 -10.17 20.14
CA ARG A 19 12.26 -9.32 19.01
C ARG A 19 13.31 -9.38 17.89
N ARG A 20 14.60 -9.33 18.21
CA ARG A 20 15.69 -9.49 17.23
C ARG A 20 15.57 -10.80 16.46
N ARG A 21 15.37 -11.92 17.18
CA ARG A 21 15.19 -13.26 16.57
C ARG A 21 13.96 -13.32 15.67
N ARG A 22 12.82 -12.78 16.11
CA ARG A 22 11.60 -12.70 15.28
C ARG A 22 11.80 -11.90 14.00
N LEU A 23 12.62 -10.85 14.05
CA LEU A 23 12.99 -10.08 12.88
C LEU A 23 14.10 -10.75 12.06
N GLY A 24 14.67 -11.88 12.47
CA GLY A 24 15.80 -12.51 11.77
C GLY A 24 17.06 -11.63 11.68
N VAL A 25 17.18 -10.62 12.55
CA VAL A 25 18.32 -9.69 12.57
C VAL A 25 19.50 -10.37 13.25
N THR A 26 20.69 -10.38 12.68
CA THR A 26 21.86 -11.01 13.33
C THR A 26 22.38 -10.16 14.50
N LEU A 27 23.21 -10.74 15.38
CA LEU A 27 23.84 -9.94 16.45
C LEU A 27 24.79 -8.88 15.87
N ASP A 28 25.45 -9.21 14.76
CA ASP A 28 26.41 -8.34 14.08
C ASP A 28 25.71 -7.17 13.39
N GLU A 29 24.59 -7.45 12.71
CA GLU A 29 23.72 -6.43 12.12
C GLU A 29 23.17 -5.47 13.19
N LEU A 30 22.75 -5.99 14.35
CA LEU A 30 22.27 -5.15 15.44
C LEU A 30 23.38 -4.31 16.07
N ALA A 31 24.58 -4.88 16.24
CA ALA A 31 25.74 -4.16 16.76
C ALA A 31 26.14 -3.00 15.84
N ALA A 32 26.29 -3.28 14.55
CA ALA A 32 26.64 -2.29 13.52
C ALA A 32 25.62 -1.14 13.48
N ARG A 33 24.32 -1.45 13.48
CA ARG A 33 23.26 -0.44 13.36
C ARG A 33 22.94 0.32 14.65
N SER A 34 23.28 -0.23 15.82
CA SER A 34 23.07 0.45 17.11
C SER A 34 24.26 1.28 17.58
N GLY A 35 25.42 1.14 16.90
CA GLY A 35 26.68 1.74 17.33
C GLY A 35 27.18 1.18 18.67
N ILE A 36 26.76 -0.04 19.02
CA ILE A 36 27.20 -0.74 20.23
C ILE A 36 28.15 -1.85 19.80
N ASP A 37 29.35 -1.84 20.37
CA ASP A 37 30.36 -2.88 20.12
C ASP A 37 29.82 -4.30 20.37
N ARG A 38 30.17 -5.24 19.47
CA ARG A 38 29.72 -6.64 19.52
C ARG A 38 30.10 -7.31 20.85
N ARG A 39 31.32 -7.10 21.35
CA ARG A 39 31.78 -7.69 22.62
C ARG A 39 31.02 -7.11 23.80
N LYS A 40 30.67 -5.83 23.76
CA LYS A 40 29.80 -5.19 24.76
C LYS A 40 28.40 -5.83 24.73
N LEU A 41 27.82 -6.04 23.55
CA LEU A 41 26.50 -6.64 23.38
C LEU A 41 26.45 -8.11 23.86
N SER A 42 27.48 -8.90 23.53
CA SER A 42 27.65 -10.27 24.04
C SER A 42 27.82 -10.32 25.56
N ARG A 43 28.57 -9.38 26.16
CA ARG A 43 28.69 -9.28 27.63
C ARG A 43 27.36 -8.95 28.29
N MET A 44 26.61 -7.98 27.75
CA MET A 44 25.29 -7.60 28.28
C MET A 44 24.32 -8.78 28.32
N LYS A 45 24.37 -9.63 27.28
CA LYS A 45 23.62 -10.88 27.20
C LYS A 45 24.05 -11.89 28.26
N ALA A 46 25.36 -12.18 28.35
CA ALA A 46 25.88 -13.16 29.29
C ALA A 46 25.64 -12.75 30.75
N SER A 47 25.78 -11.47 31.07
CA SER A 47 25.61 -10.98 32.44
C SER A 47 24.17 -10.59 32.78
N GLY A 48 23.26 -10.53 31.80
CA GLY A 48 21.89 -10.01 31.97
C GLY A 48 21.83 -8.56 32.46
N ARG A 49 22.90 -7.78 32.20
CA ARG A 49 23.05 -6.40 32.72
C ARG A 49 23.24 -5.45 31.56
N ALA A 50 22.43 -4.40 31.53
CA ALA A 50 22.46 -3.38 30.50
C ALA A 50 22.17 -2.01 31.09
N ARG A 51 22.87 -0.98 30.61
CA ARG A 51 22.52 0.40 30.94
C ARG A 51 21.24 0.78 30.21
N THR A 52 20.43 1.64 30.81
CA THR A 52 19.17 2.11 30.20
C THR A 52 19.39 2.77 28.83
N ALA A 53 20.49 3.50 28.66
CA ALA A 53 20.87 4.10 27.38
C ALA A 53 21.12 3.04 26.29
N ASP A 54 21.81 1.95 26.63
CA ASP A 54 22.09 0.86 25.70
C ASP A 54 20.78 0.13 25.32
N LEU A 55 19.89 -0.13 26.29
CA LEU A 55 18.57 -0.72 26.03
C LEU A 55 17.69 0.16 25.13
N ARG A 56 17.76 1.49 25.29
CA ARG A 56 17.05 2.44 24.42
C ARG A 56 17.60 2.39 23.00
N LYS A 57 18.92 2.45 22.83
CA LYS A 57 19.57 2.34 21.50
C LYS A 57 19.16 1.07 20.78
N LEU A 58 19.28 -0.10 21.43
CA LEU A 58 18.89 -1.39 20.84
C LEU A 58 17.40 -1.42 20.42
N ASN A 59 16.51 -0.92 21.26
CA ASN A 59 15.08 -0.84 20.93
C ASN A 59 14.79 0.10 19.77
N THR A 60 15.42 1.28 19.74
CA THR A 60 15.26 2.25 18.65
C THR A 60 15.77 1.64 17.34
N THR A 61 16.95 1.02 17.34
CA THR A 61 17.49 0.34 16.16
C THR A 61 16.55 -0.76 15.65
N LEU A 62 16.04 -1.64 16.53
CA LEU A 62 15.07 -2.67 16.11
C LEU A 62 13.76 -2.07 15.59
N ARG A 63 13.28 -0.95 16.14
CA ARG A 63 12.12 -0.22 15.60
C ARG A 63 12.41 0.35 14.22
N THR A 64 13.57 0.94 14.00
CA THR A 64 14.00 1.44 12.70
C THR A 64 14.07 0.32 11.67
N ILE A 65 14.73 -0.80 11.99
CA ILE A 65 14.74 -1.99 11.12
C ILE A 65 13.32 -2.49 10.82
N THR A 66 12.43 -2.50 11.81
CA THR A 66 11.02 -2.89 11.60
C THR A 66 10.33 -1.93 10.62
N ARG A 67 10.57 -0.62 10.75
CA ARG A 67 9.98 0.42 9.88
C ARG A 67 10.54 0.34 8.47
N GLU A 68 11.86 0.17 8.32
CA GLU A 68 12.53 0.01 7.04
C GLU A 68 12.01 -1.22 6.32
N ARG A 69 11.99 -2.40 6.97
CA ARG A 69 11.47 -3.62 6.35
C ARG A 69 9.98 -3.54 6.05
N LYS A 70 9.20 -2.78 6.85
CA LYS A 70 7.81 -2.47 6.53
C LYS A 70 7.73 -1.57 5.29
N SER A 71 8.59 -0.57 5.18
CA SER A 71 8.69 0.34 4.03
C SER A 71 9.14 -0.38 2.76
N GLU A 72 10.14 -1.26 2.86
CA GLU A 72 10.62 -2.12 1.78
C GLU A 72 9.54 -3.09 1.33
N ARG A 73 8.82 -3.71 2.28
CA ARG A 73 7.62 -4.51 1.95
C ARG A 73 6.56 -3.64 1.29
N SER A 74 6.29 -2.43 1.78
CA SER A 74 5.35 -1.49 1.15
C SER A 74 5.80 -1.10 -0.27
N CYS A 75 7.09 -0.88 -0.51
CA CYS A 75 7.63 -0.60 -1.85
C CYS A 75 7.57 -1.83 -2.76
N PHE A 76 7.80 -3.02 -2.22
CA PHE A 76 7.64 -4.29 -2.93
C PHE A 76 6.16 -4.58 -3.27
N TRP A 77 5.21 -4.10 -2.46
CA TRP A 77 3.78 -4.10 -2.79
C TRP A 77 3.39 -2.99 -3.79
N ILE A 78 4.10 -1.87 -3.83
CA ILE A 78 3.93 -0.82 -4.87
C ILE A 78 4.33 -1.37 -6.26
N LEU A 79 5.35 -2.23 -6.34
CA LEU A 79 5.70 -2.94 -7.57
C LEU A 79 4.65 -3.97 -8.02
N LYS A 80 3.71 -4.37 -7.15
CA LYS A 80 2.74 -5.44 -7.43
C LYS A 80 1.45 -5.00 -8.11
N ASN A 81 1.14 -3.71 -8.24
CA ASN A 81 -0.02 -3.28 -9.03
C ASN A 81 0.35 -2.12 -9.97
N THR A 82 1.30 -2.36 -10.89
CA THR A 82 1.42 -1.56 -12.12
C THR A 82 0.05 -1.40 -12.79
N LEU A 83 -0.80 -2.43 -12.70
CA LEU A 83 -2.20 -2.38 -13.11
C LEU A 83 -3.04 -1.36 -12.34
N ASP A 84 -2.96 -1.28 -11.00
CA ASP A 84 -3.75 -0.27 -10.24
C ASP A 84 -3.23 1.14 -10.53
N ALA A 85 -1.91 1.31 -10.72
CA ALA A 85 -1.32 2.59 -11.10
C ALA A 85 -1.74 3.01 -12.52
N ALA A 86 -1.65 2.10 -13.49
CA ALA A 86 -2.11 2.33 -14.86
C ALA A 86 -3.62 2.61 -14.89
N ALA A 87 -4.42 1.84 -14.16
CA ALA A 87 -5.87 2.05 -14.05
C ALA A 87 -6.22 3.39 -13.39
N LYS A 88 -5.43 3.87 -12.40
CA LYS A 88 -5.60 5.22 -11.86
C LYS A 88 -5.33 6.30 -12.90
N VAL A 89 -4.25 6.17 -13.66
CA VAL A 89 -3.91 7.13 -14.72
C VAL A 89 -4.99 7.12 -15.80
N ALA A 90 -5.40 5.94 -16.27
CA ALA A 90 -6.48 5.78 -17.23
C ALA A 90 -7.80 6.40 -16.73
N PHE A 91 -8.16 6.13 -15.47
CA PHE A 91 -9.38 6.69 -14.87
C PHE A 91 -9.36 8.22 -14.81
N GLN A 92 -8.23 8.85 -14.49
CA GLN A 92 -8.10 10.31 -14.53
C GLN A 92 -8.23 10.85 -15.96
N GLY A 93 -7.66 10.15 -16.95
CA GLY A 93 -7.85 10.48 -18.36
C GLY A 93 -9.31 10.41 -18.78
N PHE A 94 -10.02 9.35 -18.38
CA PHE A 94 -11.45 9.20 -18.67
C PHE A 94 -12.30 10.27 -17.98
N LEU A 95 -12.02 10.63 -16.72
CA LEU A 95 -12.70 11.73 -16.04
C LEU A 95 -12.51 13.06 -16.78
N ALA A 96 -11.29 13.35 -17.22
CA ALA A 96 -11.02 14.55 -17.99
C ALA A 96 -11.78 14.54 -19.33
N ALA A 97 -11.74 13.43 -20.06
CA ALA A 97 -12.46 13.28 -21.32
C ALA A 97 -13.97 13.43 -21.16
N THR A 98 -14.59 12.73 -20.21
CA THR A 98 -16.05 12.75 -20.00
C THR A 98 -16.52 14.10 -19.47
N SER A 99 -15.75 14.78 -18.63
CA SER A 99 -16.08 16.12 -18.10
C SER A 99 -16.20 17.20 -19.18
N SER A 100 -15.60 16.99 -20.36
CA SER A 100 -15.67 17.95 -21.46
C SER A 100 -16.98 17.91 -22.26
N VAL A 101 -17.76 16.83 -22.13
CA VAL A 101 -18.94 16.58 -22.97
C VAL A 101 -20.20 16.22 -22.17
N LEU A 102 -20.03 15.65 -20.97
CA LEU A 102 -21.14 15.20 -20.13
C LEU A 102 -21.37 16.11 -18.93
N SER A 103 -22.61 16.14 -18.43
CA SER A 103 -22.93 16.81 -17.18
C SER A 103 -22.29 16.08 -15.99
N GLU A 104 -21.99 16.83 -14.92
CA GLU A 104 -21.28 16.34 -13.72
C GLU A 104 -21.89 15.05 -13.13
N LYS A 105 -23.22 14.91 -13.25
CA LYS A 105 -23.97 13.73 -12.80
C LYS A 105 -23.51 12.42 -13.48
N HIS A 106 -23.07 12.48 -14.73
CA HIS A 106 -22.74 11.31 -15.55
C HIS A 106 -21.23 11.08 -15.71
N VAL A 107 -20.40 12.11 -15.51
CA VAL A 107 -18.93 12.06 -15.68
C VAL A 107 -18.30 10.85 -14.98
N HIS A 108 -18.56 10.68 -13.68
CA HIS A 108 -17.95 9.59 -12.92
C HIS A 108 -18.49 8.22 -13.35
N GLN A 109 -19.77 8.13 -13.69
CA GLN A 109 -20.41 6.88 -14.07
C GLN A 109 -19.83 6.35 -15.38
N VAL A 110 -19.75 7.23 -16.38
CA VAL A 110 -19.20 6.89 -17.71
C VAL A 110 -17.69 6.66 -17.64
N ALA A 111 -16.95 7.39 -16.80
CA ALA A 111 -15.53 7.11 -16.59
C ALA A 111 -15.28 5.72 -15.96
N VAL A 112 -16.14 5.29 -15.02
CA VAL A 112 -16.09 3.93 -14.46
C VAL A 112 -16.44 2.89 -15.51
N TYR A 113 -17.42 3.18 -16.37
CA TYR A 113 -17.79 2.33 -17.49
C TYR A 113 -16.60 2.07 -18.41
N PHE A 114 -15.99 3.11 -18.97
CA PHE A 114 -14.83 2.97 -19.87
C PHE A 114 -13.63 2.29 -19.22
N LEU A 115 -13.44 2.44 -17.91
CA LEU A 115 -12.38 1.72 -17.20
C LEU A 115 -12.61 0.21 -17.23
N VAL A 116 -13.86 -0.24 -17.09
CA VAL A 116 -14.21 -1.66 -17.00
C VAL A 116 -14.43 -2.28 -18.37
N THR A 117 -15.19 -1.62 -19.24
CA THR A 117 -15.57 -2.16 -20.56
C THR A 117 -14.50 -1.86 -21.61
N GLY A 118 -14.14 -0.59 -21.80
CA GLY A 118 -13.17 -0.17 -22.82
C GLY A 118 -11.73 -0.56 -22.50
N ALA A 119 -11.27 -0.31 -21.26
CA ALA A 119 -9.91 -0.62 -20.83
C ALA A 119 -9.75 -2.03 -20.21
N ASN A 120 -10.83 -2.82 -20.17
CA ASN A 120 -10.87 -4.20 -19.64
C ASN A 120 -10.24 -4.34 -18.24
N VAL A 121 -10.40 -3.35 -17.37
CA VAL A 121 -9.88 -3.41 -16.00
C VAL A 121 -10.80 -4.29 -15.14
N PRO A 122 -10.27 -5.31 -14.43
CA PRO A 122 -11.08 -6.16 -13.58
C PRO A 122 -11.88 -5.35 -12.54
N ALA A 123 -13.14 -5.68 -12.33
CA ALA A 123 -14.03 -4.94 -11.43
C ALA A 123 -13.48 -4.79 -9.99
N ALA A 124 -12.69 -5.76 -9.52
CA ALA A 124 -12.01 -5.66 -8.23
C ALA A 124 -10.91 -4.60 -8.20
N THR A 125 -10.21 -4.40 -9.33
CA THR A 125 -9.20 -3.36 -9.50
C THR A 125 -9.86 -2.00 -9.69
N ALA A 126 -10.88 -1.89 -10.55
CA ALA A 126 -11.67 -0.67 -10.72
C ALA A 126 -12.22 -0.16 -9.37
N ALA A 127 -12.79 -1.06 -8.56
CA ALA A 127 -13.28 -0.76 -7.21
C ALA A 127 -12.20 -0.15 -6.30
N ARG A 128 -10.98 -0.69 -6.32
CA ARG A 128 -9.86 -0.13 -5.53
C ARG A 128 -9.44 1.25 -6.03
N VAL A 129 -9.39 1.43 -7.35
CA VAL A 129 -8.96 2.68 -7.99
C VAL A 129 -9.94 3.82 -7.73
N THR A 130 -11.25 3.52 -7.75
CA THR A 130 -12.32 4.51 -7.55
C THR A 130 -12.81 4.60 -6.10
N ASN A 131 -12.16 3.88 -5.17
CA ASN A 131 -12.52 3.80 -3.76
C ASN A 131 -14.00 3.42 -3.53
N CYS A 132 -14.48 2.48 -4.34
CA CYS A 132 -15.86 1.98 -4.33
C CYS A 132 -15.89 0.48 -4.01
N THR A 133 -17.08 -0.06 -3.72
CA THR A 133 -17.26 -1.51 -3.61
C THR A 133 -17.40 -2.14 -5.01
N ARG A 134 -17.04 -3.41 -5.16
CA ARG A 134 -17.23 -4.16 -6.41
C ARG A 134 -18.70 -4.20 -6.85
N GLN A 135 -19.63 -4.27 -5.90
CA GLN A 135 -21.07 -4.19 -6.18
C GLN A 135 -21.47 -2.83 -6.76
N ASN A 136 -20.84 -1.74 -6.29
CA ASN A 136 -21.08 -0.41 -6.85
C ASN A 136 -20.62 -0.34 -8.32
N ILE A 137 -19.47 -0.94 -8.65
CA ILE A 137 -18.97 -0.98 -10.04
C ILE A 137 -20.00 -1.63 -10.98
N PHE A 138 -20.51 -2.82 -10.64
CA PHE A 138 -21.51 -3.49 -11.46
C PHE A 138 -22.80 -2.68 -11.63
N LYS A 139 -23.26 -2.01 -10.55
CA LYS A 139 -24.43 -1.13 -10.63
C LYS A 139 -24.18 0.07 -11.53
N THR A 140 -22.99 0.67 -11.45
CA THR A 140 -22.61 1.81 -12.29
C THR A 140 -22.52 1.41 -13.76
N VAL A 141 -21.88 0.29 -14.08
CA VAL A 141 -21.79 -0.21 -15.45
C VAL A 141 -23.19 -0.44 -16.01
N ARG A 142 -24.06 -1.15 -15.28
CA ARG A 142 -25.45 -1.39 -15.70
C ARG A 142 -26.22 -0.09 -15.95
N ARG A 143 -26.09 0.89 -15.05
CA ARG A 143 -26.72 2.21 -15.21
C ARG A 143 -26.25 2.93 -16.47
N VAL A 144 -24.97 2.80 -16.83
CA VAL A 144 -24.47 3.42 -18.06
C VAL A 144 -25.00 2.71 -19.29
N GLU A 145 -25.12 1.38 -19.28
CA GLU A 145 -25.81 0.66 -20.37
C GLU A 145 -27.27 1.10 -20.50
N ASP A 146 -27.99 1.25 -19.39
CA ASP A 146 -29.36 1.79 -19.40
C ASP A 146 -29.39 3.23 -19.97
N LEU A 147 -28.36 4.05 -19.69
CA LEU A 147 -28.23 5.41 -20.24
C LEU A 147 -27.85 5.44 -21.73
N ARG A 148 -27.33 4.35 -22.29
CA ARG A 148 -27.04 4.27 -23.74
C ARG A 148 -28.31 4.11 -24.57
N GLU A 149 -29.39 3.63 -23.96
CA GLU A 149 -30.71 3.59 -24.60
C GLU A 149 -31.35 4.99 -24.69
N ASP A 150 -30.81 6.00 -23.97
CA ASP A 150 -31.28 7.38 -24.04
C ASP A 150 -30.85 8.03 -25.37
N PRO A 151 -31.79 8.60 -26.16
CA PRO A 151 -31.48 9.19 -27.46
C PRO A 151 -30.58 10.44 -27.38
N GLU A 152 -30.48 11.10 -26.24
CA GLU A 152 -29.59 12.26 -26.06
C GLU A 152 -28.19 11.85 -25.58
N LEU A 153 -28.11 10.90 -24.64
CA LEU A 153 -26.84 10.52 -24.00
C LEU A 153 -26.12 9.37 -24.72
N GLY A 154 -26.85 8.41 -25.29
CA GLY A 154 -26.27 7.27 -25.99
C GLY A 154 -25.28 7.66 -27.09
N PRO A 155 -25.66 8.52 -28.06
CA PRO A 155 -24.75 8.95 -29.12
C PRO A 155 -23.51 9.70 -28.61
N VAL A 156 -23.59 10.37 -27.46
CA VAL A 156 -22.45 11.07 -26.85
C VAL A 156 -21.48 10.07 -26.24
N ILE A 157 -21.99 9.06 -25.53
CA ILE A 157 -21.19 7.98 -24.95
C ILE A 157 -20.51 7.18 -26.08
N ASP A 158 -21.24 6.82 -27.14
CA ASP A 158 -20.68 6.07 -28.27
C ASP A 158 -19.56 6.85 -29.01
N LYS A 159 -19.73 8.16 -29.18
CA LYS A 159 -18.67 9.02 -29.76
C LYS A 159 -17.43 9.08 -28.88
N LEU A 160 -17.60 9.17 -27.55
CA LEU A 160 -16.49 9.14 -26.60
C LEU A 160 -15.79 7.78 -26.62
N GLU A 161 -16.55 6.69 -26.68
CA GLU A 161 -16.02 5.33 -26.79
C GLU A 161 -15.15 5.18 -28.04
N LEU A 162 -15.66 5.60 -29.20
CA LEU A 162 -14.93 5.54 -30.46
C LEU A 162 -13.67 6.42 -30.47
N ALA A 163 -13.72 7.59 -29.82
CA ALA A 163 -12.55 8.48 -29.72
C ALA A 163 -11.46 7.93 -28.79
N LEU A 164 -11.85 7.27 -27.69
CA LEU A 164 -10.92 6.73 -26.71
C LEU A 164 -10.40 5.33 -27.08
N PHE A 165 -11.20 4.55 -27.81
CA PHE A 165 -10.92 3.16 -28.18
C PHE A 165 -11.13 2.91 -29.69
N PRO A 166 -10.37 3.58 -30.58
CA PRO A 166 -10.62 3.56 -32.03
C PRO A 166 -10.44 2.19 -32.71
N ASN A 167 -9.80 1.23 -32.04
CA ASN A 167 -9.53 -0.13 -32.55
C ASN A 167 -10.20 -1.22 -31.71
N GLY A 168 -11.20 -0.88 -30.88
CA GLY A 168 -11.92 -1.85 -30.07
C GLY A 168 -12.89 -2.67 -30.90
N GLU A 169 -12.40 -3.71 -31.59
CA GLU A 169 -13.27 -4.80 -32.04
C GLU A 169 -13.72 -5.57 -30.79
N GLY A 170 -14.92 -5.25 -30.31
CA GLY A 170 -15.69 -6.02 -29.33
C GLY A 170 -16.77 -6.83 -30.02
#